data_AF-A0A7S4PC38-F1
#
_entry.id   AF-A0A7S4PC38-F1
#
_cell.length_a   1.000
_cell.length_b   1.000
_cell.length_c   1.000
_cell.angle_alpha   90.00
_cell.angle_beta   90.00
_cell.angle_gamma   90.00
#
_symmetry.space_group_name_H-M   'P 1'
#
loop_
_entity.id
_entity.type
_entity.pdbx_description
1 polymer ?
#
loop_
_entity_poly.entity_id
_entity_poly.type
_entity_poly.pdbx_seq_one_letter_code
_entity_poly.pdbx_strand_id
1 'polypeptide(L)'
;MRIFGKKEQDIKEVAKQQGREIKKNEREIEREKMALQREERQLVIEIKKAAKEGQDKIVKTLAKQLVRVREQQNRMTSMKSQVQGVRNSMTLAASQQKMVQSMAGISKAMGKMNAQGEKEGFQRLS
;
A
#
# COMPACT_ATOMS: atom_id res chain seq x y z
N MET A 1 -23.81 30.61 -13.70
CA MET A 1 -23.47 30.07 -12.36
C MET A 1 -23.90 28.60 -12.27
N ARG A 2 -22.97 27.66 -12.47
CA ARG A 2 -22.99 26.28 -11.94
C ARG A 2 -21.61 25.66 -12.17
N ILE A 3 -20.68 26.08 -11.31
CA ILE A 3 -19.32 25.55 -11.20
C ILE A 3 -19.43 24.23 -10.41
N PHE A 4 -19.90 23.16 -11.04
CA PHE A 4 -19.98 21.84 -10.40
C PHE A 4 -19.72 20.66 -11.36
N GLY A 5 -18.97 20.89 -12.44
CA GLY A 5 -18.57 19.86 -13.42
C GLY A 5 -17.24 19.14 -13.12
N LYS A 6 -16.60 19.39 -11.97
CA LYS A 6 -15.30 18.80 -11.59
C LYS A 6 -15.32 18.06 -10.24
N LYS A 7 -16.48 17.80 -9.65
CA LYS A 7 -16.57 17.33 -8.25
C LYS A 7 -16.36 15.83 -8.04
N GLU A 8 -16.20 15.08 -9.13
CA GLU A 8 -16.17 13.62 -9.11
C GLU A 8 -15.15 13.14 -10.15
N GLN A 9 -13.88 13.56 -10.01
CA GLN A 9 -12.82 12.62 -10.40
C GLN A 9 -13.05 11.40 -9.51
N ASP A 10 -13.59 10.36 -10.13
CA ASP A 10 -14.25 9.21 -9.52
C ASP A 10 -13.38 8.68 -8.37
N ILE A 11 -13.89 8.75 -7.13
CA ILE A 11 -13.16 8.29 -5.93
C ILE A 11 -12.70 6.84 -6.11
N LYS A 12 -13.42 6.06 -6.93
CA LYS A 12 -13.03 4.70 -7.32
C LYS A 12 -11.83 4.69 -8.27
N GLU A 13 -11.71 5.63 -9.20
CA GLU A 13 -10.53 5.79 -10.06
C GLU A 13 -9.31 6.20 -9.25
N VAL A 14 -9.46 7.16 -8.34
CA VAL A 14 -8.39 7.59 -7.42
C VAL A 14 -7.90 6.41 -6.58
N ALA A 15 -8.81 5.64 -5.97
CA ALA A 15 -8.45 4.45 -5.18
C ALA A 15 -7.77 3.35 -6.05
N LYS A 16 -8.23 3.14 -7.29
CA LYS A 16 -7.59 2.21 -8.23
C LYS A 16 -6.20 2.67 -8.65
N GLN A 17 -6.01 3.97 -8.84
CA GLN A 17 -4.71 4.55 -9.20
C GLN A 17 -3.73 4.43 -8.04
N GLN A 18 -4.13 4.84 -6.83
CA GLN A 18 -3.33 4.66 -5.61
C GLN A 18 -2.98 3.19 -5.38
N GLY A 19 -3.91 2.27 -5.60
CA GLY A 19 -3.64 0.82 -5.51
C GLY A 19 -2.59 0.32 -6.50
N ARG A 20 -2.52 0.91 -7.69
CA ARG A 20 -1.49 0.59 -8.69
C ARG A 20 -0.14 1.20 -8.33
N GLU A 21 -0.13 2.42 -7.84
CA GLU A 21 1.08 3.12 -7.37
C GLU A 21 1.71 2.40 -6.17
N ILE A 22 0.91 2.03 -5.17
CA ILE A 22 1.39 1.24 -4.02
C ILE A 22 2.03 -0.08 -4.48
N LYS A 23 1.37 -0.83 -5.38
CA LYS A 23 1.95 -2.07 -5.93
C LYS A 23 3.24 -1.83 -6.73
N LYS A 24 3.35 -0.70 -7.43
CA LYS A 24 4.56 -0.32 -8.16
C LYS A 24 5.68 -0.04 -7.16
N ASN A 25 5.42 0.73 -6.12
CA ASN A 25 6.37 1.07 -5.07
C ASN A 25 6.83 -0.19 -4.30
N GLU A 26 5.92 -1.12 -3.97
CA GLU A 26 6.27 -2.41 -3.36
C GLU A 26 7.31 -3.18 -4.22
N ARG A 27 7.13 -3.21 -5.55
CA ARG A 27 8.07 -3.87 -6.47
C ARG A 27 9.39 -3.11 -6.62
N GLU A 28 9.36 -1.78 -6.52
CA GLU A 28 10.58 -0.97 -6.56
C GLU A 28 11.44 -1.21 -5.32
N ILE A 29 10.83 -1.23 -4.13
CA ILE A 29 11.51 -1.57 -2.87
C ILE A 29 12.14 -2.96 -2.94
N GLU A 30 11.42 -3.95 -3.47
CA GLU A 30 11.97 -5.31 -3.63
C GLU A 30 13.15 -5.35 -4.61
N ARG A 31 13.06 -4.63 -5.74
CA ARG A 31 14.16 -4.54 -6.70
C ARG A 31 15.39 -3.87 -6.10
N GLU A 32 15.21 -2.79 -5.36
CA GLU A 32 16.29 -2.08 -4.68
C GLU A 32 16.94 -2.95 -3.60
N LYS A 33 16.14 -3.66 -2.78
CA LYS A 33 16.65 -4.63 -1.81
C LYS A 33 17.49 -5.72 -2.48
N MET A 34 17.04 -6.27 -3.61
CA MET A 34 17.81 -7.27 -4.37
C MET A 34 19.13 -6.70 -4.92
N ALA A 35 19.15 -5.43 -5.33
CA ALA A 35 20.38 -4.76 -5.76
C ALA A 35 21.36 -4.62 -4.60
N LEU A 36 20.90 -4.16 -3.43
CA LEU A 36 21.71 -4.06 -2.22
C LEU A 36 22.26 -5.42 -1.74
N GLN A 37 21.50 -6.50 -1.92
CA GLN A 37 21.97 -7.86 -1.63
C GLN A 37 23.09 -8.32 -2.59
N ARG A 38 23.05 -7.89 -3.85
CA ARG A 38 24.14 -8.15 -4.80
C ARG A 38 25.39 -7.35 -4.42
N GLU A 39 25.22 -6.08 -4.07
CA GLU A 39 26.31 -5.24 -3.57
C GLU A 39 26.95 -5.82 -2.30
N GLU A 40 26.15 -6.29 -1.35
CA GLU A 40 26.65 -6.95 -0.14
C GLU A 40 27.55 -8.15 -0.47
N ARG A 41 27.11 -9.02 -1.39
CA ARG A 41 27.89 -10.18 -1.82
C ARG A 41 29.22 -9.76 -2.45
N GLN A 42 29.20 -8.72 -3.29
CA GLN A 42 30.40 -8.20 -3.93
C GLN A 42 31.38 -7.61 -2.90
N LEU A 43 30.89 -6.80 -1.96
CA LEU A 43 31.68 -6.24 -0.86
C LEU A 43 32.33 -7.33 -0.01
N VAL A 44 31.62 -8.43 0.29
CA VAL A 44 32.19 -9.56 1.04
C VAL A 44 33.35 -10.21 0.29
N ILE A 45 33.26 -10.35 -1.03
CA ILE A 45 34.35 -10.91 -1.86
C ILE A 45 35.56 -9.97 -1.83
N GLU A 46 35.34 -8.67 -2.02
CA GLU A 46 36.39 -7.66 -2.01
C GLU A 46 37.09 -7.54 -0.66
N ILE A 47 36.32 -7.56 0.44
CA ILE A 47 36.87 -7.57 1.81
C ILE A 47 37.77 -8.79 2.01
N LYS A 48 37.32 -9.99 1.59
CA LYS A 48 38.12 -11.22 1.70
C LYS A 48 39.41 -11.14 0.88
N LYS A 49 39.35 -10.54 -0.32
CA LYS A 49 40.52 -10.34 -1.17
C LYS A 49 41.52 -9.36 -0.53
N ALA A 50 41.06 -8.18 -0.13
CA ALA A 50 41.89 -7.16 0.50
C ALA A 50 42.51 -7.65 1.83
N ALA A 51 41.79 -8.48 2.59
CA ALA A 51 42.31 -9.10 3.81
C ALA A 51 43.45 -10.08 3.54
N LYS A 52 43.36 -10.90 2.47
CA LYS A 52 44.46 -11.79 2.05
C LYS A 52 45.70 -11.03 1.59
N GLU A 53 45.49 -9.85 1.00
CA GLU A 53 46.56 -8.96 0.54
C GLU A 53 47.15 -8.08 1.66
N GLY A 54 46.65 -8.19 2.91
CA GLY A 54 47.15 -7.43 4.06
C GLY A 54 46.79 -5.93 4.02
N GLN A 55 45.79 -5.53 3.23
CA GLN A 55 45.41 -4.13 3.03
C GLN A 55 44.41 -3.64 4.10
N ASP A 56 44.85 -3.56 5.35
CA ASP A 56 44.00 -3.27 6.51
C ASP A 56 43.17 -1.97 6.41
N LYS A 57 43.72 -0.92 5.81
CA LYS A 57 43.00 0.35 5.62
C LYS A 57 41.81 0.19 4.67
N ILE A 58 41.96 -0.63 3.63
CA ILE A 58 40.93 -0.91 2.64
C ILE A 58 39.86 -1.81 3.27
N VAL A 59 40.29 -2.87 3.98
CA VAL A 59 39.38 -3.75 4.73
C VAL A 59 38.50 -2.96 5.70
N LYS A 60 39.08 -2.05 6.49
CA LYS A 60 38.30 -1.19 7.42
C LYS A 60 37.28 -0.31 6.71
N THR A 61 37.60 0.21 5.52
CA THR A 61 36.69 1.08 4.77
C THR A 61 35.55 0.28 4.16
N LEU A 62 35.85 -0.84 3.50
CA LEU A 62 34.87 -1.72 2.91
C LEU A 62 33.96 -2.36 3.97
N ALA A 63 34.49 -2.72 5.14
CA ALA A 63 33.69 -3.25 6.25
C ALA A 63 32.65 -2.22 6.75
N LYS A 64 33.02 -0.94 6.82
CA LYS A 64 32.05 0.13 7.15
C LYS A 64 30.96 0.25 6.07
N GLN A 65 31.33 0.14 4.79
CA GLN A 65 30.36 0.15 3.70
C GLN A 65 29.41 -1.06 3.79
N LEU A 66 29.94 -2.25 4.08
CA LEU A 66 29.14 -3.47 4.27
C LEU A 66 28.07 -3.29 5.35
N VAL A 67 28.42 -2.70 6.50
CA VAL A 67 27.45 -2.44 7.59
C VAL A 67 26.34 -1.49 7.11
N ARG A 68 26.71 -0.41 6.39
CA ARG A 68 25.72 0.53 5.84
C ARG A 68 24.76 -0.13 4.85
N VAL A 69 25.26 -0.99 3.97
CA VAL A 69 24.44 -1.75 3.02
C VAL A 69 23.47 -2.67 3.75
N ARG A 70 23.92 -3.37 4.81
CA ARG A 70 23.04 -4.21 5.64
C ARG A 70 21.94 -3.40 6.32
N GLU A 71 22.28 -2.23 6.88
CA GLU A 71 21.28 -1.32 7.44
C GLU A 71 20.29 -0.84 6.38
N GLN A 72 20.74 -0.53 5.17
CA GLN A 72 19.86 -0.15 4.06
C GLN A 72 18.92 -1.30 3.67
N GLN A 73 19.38 -2.55 3.61
CA GLN A 73 18.51 -3.71 3.38
C GLN A 73 17.45 -3.87 4.48
N ASN A 74 17.81 -3.63 5.73
CA ASN A 74 16.87 -3.64 6.85
C ASN A 74 15.84 -2.51 6.71
N ARG A 75 16.29 -1.28 6.40
CA ARG A 75 15.41 -0.14 6.11
C ARG A 75 14.43 -0.45 4.97
N MET A 76 14.89 -1.05 3.88
CA MET A 76 14.01 -1.48 2.77
C MET A 76 12.97 -2.51 3.21
N THR A 77 13.36 -3.44 4.08
CA THR A 77 12.42 -4.44 4.62
C THR A 77 11.37 -3.77 5.52
N SER A 78 11.75 -2.84 6.38
CA SER A 78 10.81 -2.04 7.18
C SER A 78 9.89 -1.19 6.31
N MET A 79 10.42 -0.52 5.28
CA MET A 79 9.64 0.26 4.33
C MET A 79 8.62 -0.59 3.59
N LYS A 80 8.99 -1.81 3.18
CA LYS A 80 8.05 -2.76 2.58
C LYS A 80 6.88 -3.04 3.52
N SER A 81 7.16 -3.36 4.79
CA SER A 81 6.12 -3.63 5.79
C SER A 81 5.19 -2.41 6.00
N GLN A 82 5.75 -1.20 6.01
CA GLN A 82 4.96 0.04 6.11
C GLN A 82 4.02 0.22 4.91
N VAL A 83 4.54 0.04 3.68
CA VAL A 83 3.74 0.14 2.45
C VAL A 83 2.65 -0.92 2.40
N GLN A 84 2.96 -2.15 2.84
CA GLN A 84 1.95 -3.22 2.99
C GLN A 84 0.87 -2.84 4.01
N GLY A 85 1.25 -2.20 5.13
CA GLY A 85 0.29 -1.66 6.10
C GLY A 85 -0.67 -0.66 5.47
N VAL A 86 -0.14 0.33 4.74
CA VAL A 86 -0.94 1.33 4.02
C VAL A 86 -1.87 0.67 3.01
N ARG A 87 -1.40 -0.34 2.27
CA ARG A 87 -2.20 -1.12 1.33
C ARG A 87 -3.40 -1.80 2.01
N ASN A 88 -3.16 -2.38 3.19
CA ASN A 88 -4.19 -3.06 3.96
C ASN A 88 -5.23 -2.05 4.46
N SER A 89 -4.80 -0.92 5.01
CA SER A 89 -5.68 0.19 5.42
C SER A 89 -6.53 0.71 4.26
N MET A 90 -5.94 0.86 3.08
CA MET A 90 -6.68 1.30 1.89
C MET A 90 -7.69 0.26 1.40
N THR A 91 -7.35 -1.03 1.49
CA THR A 91 -8.28 -2.13 1.17
C THR A 91 -9.45 -2.15 2.13
N LEU A 92 -9.19 -1.95 3.43
CA LEU A 92 -10.23 -1.83 4.45
C LEU A 92 -11.14 -0.64 4.19
N ALA A 93 -10.57 0.54 3.92
CA ALA A 93 -11.33 1.74 3.60
C ALA A 93 -12.25 1.55 2.37
N ALA A 94 -11.74 0.91 1.32
CA ALA A 94 -12.53 0.59 0.13
C ALA A 94 -13.70 -0.37 0.43
N SER A 95 -13.48 -1.38 1.29
CA SER A 95 -14.53 -2.31 1.73
C SER A 95 -15.59 -1.61 2.59
N GLN A 96 -15.16 -0.75 3.52
CA GLN A 96 -16.07 0.05 4.35
C GLN A 96 -16.93 0.98 3.47
N GLN A 97 -16.33 1.62 2.47
CA GLN A 97 -17.07 2.49 1.56
C GLN A 97 -18.11 1.72 0.74
N LYS A 98 -17.79 0.51 0.26
CA LYS A 98 -18.76 -0.37 -0.40
C LYS A 98 -19.90 -0.77 0.54
N MET A 99 -19.59 -1.13 1.78
CA MET A 99 -20.60 -1.47 2.78
C MET A 99 -21.55 -0.30 3.03
N VAL A 100 -21.03 0.92 3.19
CA VAL A 100 -21.85 2.13 3.35
C VAL A 100 -22.75 2.36 2.14
N GLN A 101 -22.24 2.17 0.91
CA GLN A 101 -23.05 2.27 -0.31
C GLN A 101 -24.17 1.21 -0.35
N SER A 102 -23.86 -0.04 -0.01
CA SER A 102 -24.86 -1.13 0.06
C SER A 102 -25.89 -0.88 1.16
N MET A 103 -25.49 -0.44 2.34
CA MET A 103 -26.38 -0.11 3.45
C MET A 103 -27.30 1.07 3.10
N ALA A 104 -26.80 2.08 2.38
CA ALA A 104 -27.64 3.16 1.87
C ALA A 104 -28.68 2.65 0.87
N GLY A 105 -28.34 1.67 0.02
CA GLY A 105 -29.27 0.99 -0.88
C GLY A 105 -30.34 0.19 -0.13
N ILE A 106 -29.93 -0.61 0.86
CA ILE A 106 -30.83 -1.40 1.71
C ILE A 106 -31.75 -0.48 2.51
N SER A 107 -31.23 0.58 3.12
CA SER A 107 -32.02 1.55 3.89
C SER A 107 -33.08 2.24 3.00
N LYS A 108 -32.73 2.62 1.77
CA LYS A 108 -33.71 3.15 0.80
C LYS A 108 -34.78 2.11 0.44
N ALA A 109 -34.40 0.85 0.23
CA ALA A 109 -35.36 -0.22 -0.08
C ALA A 109 -36.29 -0.51 1.09
N MET A 110 -35.76 -0.60 2.31
CA MET A 110 -36.51 -0.77 3.56
C MET A 110 -37.46 0.40 3.79
N GLY A 111 -37.04 1.65 3.55
CA GLY A 111 -37.91 2.81 3.65
C GLY A 111 -39.07 2.78 2.66
N LYS A 112 -38.82 2.35 1.41
CA LYS A 112 -39.89 2.14 0.42
C LYS A 112 -40.85 1.01 0.83
N MET A 113 -40.32 -0.09 1.35
CA MET A 113 -41.12 -1.22 1.84
C MET A 113 -41.99 -0.81 3.03
N ASN A 114 -41.46 -0.02 3.96
CA ASN A 114 -42.23 0.51 5.09
C ASN A 114 -43.37 1.42 4.61
N ALA A 115 -43.07 2.36 3.70
CA ALA A 115 -44.09 3.25 3.14
C ALA A 115 -45.16 2.52 2.31
N GLN A 116 -44.82 1.37 1.71
CA GLN A 116 -45.76 0.56 0.94
C GLN A 116 -46.61 -0.34 1.86
N GLY A 117 -46.01 -0.95 2.87
CA GLY A 117 -46.73 -1.70 3.91
C GLY A 117 -47.72 -0.84 4.69
N GLU A 118 -47.37 0.42 5.01
CA GLU A 118 -48.29 1.39 5.61
C GLU A 118 -49.50 1.69 4.71
N LYS A 119 -49.29 1.83 3.40
CA LYS A 119 -50.37 2.04 2.42
C LYS A 119 -51.29 0.84 2.28
N GLU A 120 -50.73 -0.37 2.24
CA GLU A 120 -51.50 -1.62 2.16
C GLU A 120 -52.27 -1.90 3.46
N GLY A 121 -51.71 -1.55 4.61
CA GLY A 121 -52.40 -1.60 5.91
C GLY A 121 -53.60 -0.65 5.98
N PHE A 122 -53.46 0.56 5.44
CA PHE A 122 -54.56 1.54 5.40
C PHE A 122 -55.69 1.12 4.45
N GLN A 123 -55.35 0.47 3.32
CA GLN A 123 -56.32 -0.07 2.36
C GLN A 123 -57.11 -1.29 2.88
N ARG A 124 -56.58 -2.03 3.86
CA ARG A 124 -57.28 -3.18 4.48
C ARG A 124 -58.20 -2.79 5.63
N LEU A 125 -58.11 -1.56 6.13
CA LEU A 125 -58.91 -1.01 7.23
C LEU A 125 -60.00 -0.03 6.75
N SER A 126 -60.21 0.10 5.44
CA SER A 126 -61.31 0.85 4.81
C SER A 126 -62.25 -0.11 4.08
#